data_AF-A0A1H3U7B9-F1
#
_entry.id   AF-A0A1H3U7B9-F1
#
_cell.length_a   1.000
_cell.length_b   1.000
_cell.length_c   1.000
_cell.angle_alpha   90.00
_cell.angle_beta   90.00
_cell.angle_gamma   90.00
#
_symmetry.space_group_name_H-M   'P 1'
#
loop_
_entity.id
_entity.type
_entity.pdbx_description
1 polymer ?
#
loop_
_entity_poly.entity_id
_entity_poly.type
_entity_poly.pdbx_seq_one_letter_code
_entity_poly.pdbx_strand_id
1 'polypeptide(L)'
;MENMNYTTKLKQEGMEVTTSVRINAEMNVDISKTTPAEITLDIAGEGELVHISEYHFETTERHLDELTKQLELEMKKDIEQAIDDMKKINVEPWFLGQRIWVEDREYYNSLHWEDAGWREAAVKINVAVEMEQTGQKSMLDKKKIGD
;
A
#
# COMPACT_ATOMS: atom_id res chain seq x y z
N MET A 1 -5.88 6.02 -3.87
CA MET A 1 -6.20 4.58 -4.06
C MET A 1 -7.33 4.25 -3.10
N GLU A 2 -8.55 4.11 -3.62
CA GLU A 2 -9.74 3.93 -2.77
C GLU A 2 -10.14 2.45 -2.71
N ASN A 3 -10.52 1.98 -1.52
CA ASN A 3 -11.13 0.66 -1.28
C ASN A 3 -10.35 -0.55 -1.80
N MET A 4 -9.04 -0.59 -1.59
CA MET A 4 -8.25 -1.80 -1.87
C MET A 4 -8.59 -2.89 -0.84
N ASN A 5 -8.73 -4.14 -1.28
CA ASN A 5 -9.01 -5.26 -0.36
C ASN A 5 -7.81 -6.22 -0.36
N TYR A 6 -7.24 -6.44 0.81
CA TYR A 6 -6.14 -7.38 1.04
C TYR A 6 -6.63 -8.55 1.88
N THR A 7 -6.11 -9.74 1.59
CA THR A 7 -6.32 -10.93 2.42
C THR A 7 -4.96 -11.41 2.88
N THR A 8 -4.73 -11.38 4.18
CA THR A 8 -3.44 -11.79 4.76
C THR A 8 -3.63 -12.72 5.95
N LYS A 9 -2.55 -13.38 6.36
CA LYS A 9 -2.55 -14.46 7.35
C LYS A 9 -1.80 -14.08 8.62
N LEU A 10 -2.52 -14.05 9.73
CA LEU A 10 -1.94 -13.89 11.06
C LEU A 10 -1.67 -15.26 11.70
N LYS A 11 -0.57 -15.38 12.45
CA LYS A 11 -0.28 -16.58 13.24
C LYS A 11 -0.54 -16.32 14.72
N GLN A 12 -1.39 -17.13 15.33
CA GLN A 12 -1.63 -17.12 16.77
C GLN A 12 -1.56 -18.54 17.31
N GLU A 13 -0.72 -18.78 18.33
CA GLU A 13 -0.64 -20.07 19.04
C GLU A 13 -0.44 -21.30 18.13
N GLY A 14 0.19 -21.12 16.95
CA GLY A 14 0.40 -22.17 15.96
C GLY A 14 -0.72 -22.35 14.94
N MET A 15 -1.80 -21.56 15.03
CA MET A 15 -2.90 -21.52 14.06
C MET A 15 -2.76 -20.32 13.12
N GLU A 16 -3.03 -20.53 11.83
CA GLU A 16 -3.10 -19.46 10.82
C GLU A 16 -4.54 -18.97 10.71
N VAL A 17 -4.76 -17.70 11.02
CA VAL A 17 -6.05 -17.04 10.91
C VAL A 17 -6.04 -16.15 9.68
N THR A 18 -7.07 -16.28 8.84
CA THR A 18 -7.21 -15.45 7.64
C THR A 18 -7.92 -14.16 8.01
N THR A 19 -7.33 -13.04 7.63
CA THR A 19 -7.86 -11.70 7.86
C THR A 19 -8.10 -10.98 6.54
N SER A 20 -9.21 -10.25 6.47
CA SER A 20 -9.53 -9.39 5.34
C SER A 20 -9.46 -7.94 5.78
N VAL A 21 -8.62 -7.16 5.10
CA VAL A 21 -8.39 -5.75 5.39
C VAL A 21 -8.80 -4.92 4.20
N ARG A 22 -9.58 -3.85 4.44
CA ARG A 22 -9.86 -2.82 3.44
C ARG A 22 -8.94 -1.64 3.69
N ILE A 23 -8.32 -1.10 2.65
CA ILE A 23 -7.39 0.02 2.73
C ILE A 23 -7.91 1.20 1.92
N ASN A 24 -7.91 2.37 2.55
CA ASN A 24 -8.03 3.65 1.88
C ASN A 24 -6.68 4.37 1.99
N ALA A 25 -6.00 4.57 0.85
CA ALA A 25 -4.66 5.14 0.83
C ALA A 25 -4.54 6.29 -0.16
N GLU A 26 -3.78 7.30 0.21
CA GLU A 26 -3.32 8.36 -0.65
C GLU A 26 -1.88 8.09 -1.06
N MET A 27 -1.52 8.52 -2.27
CA MET A 27 -0.16 8.41 -2.77
C MET A 27 0.33 9.78 -3.19
N ASN A 28 1.43 10.19 -2.58
CA ASN A 28 2.20 11.36 -2.97
C ASN A 28 3.40 10.93 -3.80
N VAL A 29 3.73 11.74 -4.80
CA VAL A 29 4.84 11.49 -5.71
C VAL A 29 5.77 12.67 -5.69
N ASP A 30 7.02 12.43 -5.34
CA ASP A 30 8.12 13.40 -5.41
C ASP A 30 9.12 12.97 -6.47
N ILE A 31 9.63 13.94 -7.24
CA ILE A 31 10.62 13.70 -8.30
C ILE A 31 11.84 14.59 -8.04
N SER A 32 12.97 13.95 -7.75
CA SER A 32 14.25 14.61 -7.54
C SER A 32 15.04 14.68 -8.85
N LYS A 33 15.60 15.86 -9.14
CA LYS A 33 16.34 16.14 -10.37
C LYS A 33 17.75 15.55 -10.35
N THR A 34 17.85 14.23 -10.50
CA THR A 34 19.09 13.45 -10.57
C THR A 34 19.23 12.74 -11.92
N THR A 35 20.36 12.08 -12.19
CA THR A 35 20.53 11.27 -13.40
C THR A 35 21.11 9.90 -13.01
N PRO A 36 20.30 8.82 -13.01
CA PRO A 36 18.89 8.76 -13.42
C PRO A 36 17.96 9.52 -12.45
N ALA A 37 16.75 9.87 -12.91
CA ALA A 37 15.75 10.55 -12.07
C ALA A 37 15.37 9.69 -10.86
N GLU A 38 15.28 10.31 -9.69
CA GLU A 38 14.84 9.65 -8.45
C GLU A 38 13.39 9.99 -8.18
N ILE A 39 12.55 8.97 -7.99
CA ILE A 39 11.11 9.10 -7.78
C ILE A 39 10.77 8.47 -6.44
N THR A 40 10.19 9.24 -5.53
CA THR A 40 9.70 8.75 -4.25
C THR A 40 8.18 8.64 -4.30
N LEU A 41 7.67 7.45 -4.01
CA LEU A 41 6.25 7.15 -3.84
C LEU A 41 5.98 6.99 -2.35
N ASP A 42 5.31 7.97 -1.77
CA ASP A 42 4.89 7.96 -0.37
C ASP A 42 3.40 7.60 -0.30
N ILE A 43 3.12 6.40 0.19
CA ILE A 43 1.77 5.86 0.32
C ILE A 43 1.40 5.85 1.80
N ALA A 44 0.37 6.60 2.15
CA ALA A 44 -0.17 6.67 3.49
C ALA A 44 -1.65 6.31 3.47
N GLY A 45 -2.13 5.53 4.43
CA GLY A 45 -3.54 5.14 4.45
C GLY A 45 -4.02 4.52 5.74
N GLU A 46 -5.33 4.39 5.82
CA GLU A 46 -6.05 3.75 6.91
C GLU A 46 -6.51 2.35 6.48
N GLY A 47 -6.25 1.36 7.32
CA GLY A 47 -6.65 -0.03 7.14
C GLY A 47 -7.78 -0.42 8.10
N GLU A 48 -8.88 -0.92 7.55
CA GLU A 48 -10.04 -1.41 8.27
C GLU A 48 -10.02 -2.95 8.31
N LEU A 49 -9.99 -3.55 9.51
CA LEU A 49 -10.16 -5.00 9.65
C LEU A 49 -11.62 -5.39 9.48
N VAL A 50 -11.95 -5.99 8.33
CA VAL A 50 -13.33 -6.31 7.94
C VAL A 50 -13.77 -7.68 8.48
N HIS A 51 -12.87 -8.65 8.49
CA HIS A 51 -13.21 -10.03 8.87
C HIS A 51 -12.00 -10.81 9.41
N ILE A 52 -12.28 -11.67 10.39
CA ILE A 52 -11.35 -12.64 10.96
C ILE A 52 -12.03 -14.01 10.90
N SER A 53 -11.35 -15.02 10.36
CA SER A 53 -11.93 -16.37 10.18
C SER A 53 -12.27 -17.10 11.49
N GLU A 54 -11.61 -16.76 12.60
CA GLU A 54 -11.79 -17.42 13.90
C GLU A 54 -12.72 -16.64 14.84
N TYR A 55 -13.76 -17.29 15.35
CA TYR A 55 -14.79 -16.68 16.20
C TYR A 55 -14.31 -16.31 17.62
N HIS A 56 -13.21 -16.90 18.08
CA HIS A 56 -12.62 -16.67 19.41
C HIS A 56 -11.34 -15.82 19.34
N PHE A 57 -11.06 -15.18 18.21
CA PHE A 57 -9.88 -14.34 18.07
C PHE A 57 -10.11 -12.99 18.75
N GLU A 58 -9.42 -12.79 19.88
CA GLU A 58 -9.28 -11.45 20.46
C GLU A 58 -8.12 -10.72 19.78
N THR A 59 -8.46 -9.67 19.04
CA THR A 59 -7.47 -8.80 18.41
C THR A 59 -6.74 -8.00 19.49
N THR A 60 -5.43 -8.25 19.64
CA THR A 60 -4.55 -7.46 20.51
C THR A 60 -3.82 -6.39 19.70
N GLU A 61 -3.30 -5.35 20.36
CA GLU A 61 -2.44 -4.34 19.71
C GLU A 61 -1.26 -5.00 18.97
N ARG A 62 -0.65 -6.03 19.56
CA ARG A 62 0.43 -6.79 18.91
C ARG A 62 -0.03 -7.46 17.61
N HIS A 63 -1.25 -7.98 17.55
CA HIS A 63 -1.80 -8.58 16.34
C HIS A 63 -2.04 -7.52 15.26
N LEU A 64 -2.50 -6.32 15.65
CA LEU A 64 -2.64 -5.20 14.71
C LEU A 64 -1.28 -4.74 14.19
N ASP A 65 -0.26 -4.62 15.03
CA ASP A 65 1.10 -4.26 14.60
C ASP A 65 1.71 -5.27 13.61
N GLU A 66 1.51 -6.57 13.86
CA GLU A 66 1.95 -7.63 12.96
C GLU A 66 1.20 -7.58 11.62
N LEU A 67 -0.11 -7.35 11.67
CA LEU A 67 -0.95 -7.20 10.49
C LEU A 67 -0.53 -5.98 9.65
N THR A 68 -0.33 -4.82 10.30
CA THR A 68 0.16 -3.60 9.66
C THR A 68 1.45 -3.85 8.90
N LYS A 69 2.45 -4.45 9.56
CA LYS A 69 3.76 -4.71 8.94
C LYS A 69 3.66 -5.67 7.74
N GLN A 70 2.82 -6.70 7.84
CA GLN A 70 2.58 -7.62 6.73
C GLN A 70 1.92 -6.90 5.56
N LEU A 71 0.92 -6.08 5.85
CA LEU A 71 0.17 -5.31 4.86
C LEU A 71 1.06 -4.31 4.12
N GLU A 72 1.85 -3.51 4.85
CA GLU A 72 2.81 -2.57 4.29
C GLU A 72 3.82 -3.28 3.37
N LEU A 73 4.29 -4.46 3.77
CA LEU A 73 5.22 -5.26 2.99
C LEU A 73 4.59 -5.83 1.72
N GLU A 74 3.36 -6.34 1.80
CA GLU A 74 2.61 -6.87 0.65
C GLU A 74 2.30 -5.74 -0.34
N MET A 75 1.74 -4.62 0.13
CA MET A 75 1.48 -3.43 -0.68
C MET A 75 2.75 -2.94 -1.40
N LYS A 76 3.86 -2.85 -0.66
CA LYS A 76 5.13 -2.42 -1.23
C LYS A 76 5.57 -3.34 -2.37
N LYS A 77 5.51 -4.66 -2.16
CA LYS A 77 5.89 -5.66 -3.18
C LYS A 77 5.01 -5.59 -4.41
N ASP A 78 3.70 -5.44 -4.24
CA ASP A 78 2.76 -5.35 -5.36
C ASP A 78 3.04 -4.11 -6.23
N ILE A 79 3.35 -2.99 -5.58
CA ILE A 79 3.69 -1.74 -6.27
C ILE A 79 5.07 -1.84 -6.94
N GLU A 80 6.07 -2.41 -6.27
CA GLU A 80 7.39 -2.70 -6.85
C GLU A 80 7.27 -3.57 -8.11
N GLN A 81 6.49 -4.64 -8.03
CA GLN A 81 6.24 -5.54 -9.15
C GLN A 81 5.55 -4.84 -10.32
N ALA A 82 4.52 -4.03 -10.04
CA ALA A 82 3.81 -3.28 -11.06
C ALA A 82 4.72 -2.27 -11.77
N ILE A 83 5.59 -1.58 -11.02
CA ILE A 83 6.58 -0.63 -11.57
C ILE A 83 7.61 -1.37 -12.42
N ASP A 84 8.11 -2.51 -11.97
CA ASP A 84 9.05 -3.31 -12.74
C ASP A 84 8.45 -3.78 -14.06
N ASP A 85 7.19 -4.22 -14.05
CA ASP A 85 6.49 -4.63 -15.27
C ASP A 85 6.25 -3.45 -16.23
N MET A 86 5.88 -2.29 -15.70
CA MET A 86 5.76 -1.04 -16.44
C MET A 86 7.10 -0.61 -17.08
N LYS A 87 8.21 -0.72 -16.35
CA LYS A 87 9.55 -0.44 -16.86
C LYS A 87 9.95 -1.39 -17.99
N LYS A 88 9.69 -2.70 -17.86
CA LYS A 88 10.02 -3.67 -18.93
C LYS A 88 9.44 -3.30 -20.29
N ILE A 89 8.24 -2.72 -20.30
CA ILE A 89 7.55 -2.30 -21.53
C ILE A 89 7.64 -0.79 -21.80
N ASN A 90 8.40 -0.05 -21.00
CA ASN A 90 8.58 1.41 -21.10
C ASN A 90 7.28 2.21 -21.06
N VAL A 91 6.34 1.81 -20.20
CA VAL A 91 5.09 2.54 -20.00
C VAL A 91 5.15 3.20 -18.63
N GLU A 92 5.15 4.52 -18.57
CA GLU A 92 5.12 5.23 -17.30
C GLU A 92 3.70 5.28 -16.69
N PRO A 93 3.59 5.28 -15.36
CA PRO A 93 2.34 5.60 -14.68
C PRO A 93 2.20 7.11 -14.48
N TRP A 94 0.98 7.56 -14.14
CA TRP A 94 0.69 8.85 -13.51
C TRP A 94 1.26 10.13 -14.16
N PHE A 95 1.53 10.10 -15.46
CA PHE A 95 2.04 11.26 -16.24
C PHE A 95 3.32 11.87 -15.65
N LEU A 96 4.23 11.03 -15.13
CA LEU A 96 5.46 11.48 -14.47
C LEU A 96 6.34 12.31 -15.42
N GLY A 97 6.51 11.86 -16.65
CA GLY A 97 7.27 12.56 -17.68
C GLY A 97 6.66 13.90 -18.01
N GLN A 98 5.33 13.97 -18.11
CA GLN A 98 4.65 15.25 -18.35
C GLN A 98 4.87 16.22 -17.19
N ARG A 99 4.84 15.75 -15.94
CA ARG A 99 5.15 16.59 -14.77
C ARG A 99 6.56 17.16 -14.86
N ILE A 100 7.55 16.31 -15.12
CA ILE A 100 8.95 16.73 -15.32
C ILE A 100 9.04 17.75 -16.46
N TRP A 101 8.38 17.50 -17.59
CA TRP A 101 8.41 18.38 -18.76
C TRP A 101 7.80 19.77 -18.49
N VAL A 102 6.68 19.82 -17.77
CA VAL A 102 6.02 21.08 -17.40
C VAL A 102 6.90 21.90 -16.45
N GLU A 103 7.56 21.24 -15.50
CA GLU A 103 8.43 21.91 -14.52
C GLU A 103 9.79 22.30 -15.08
N ASP A 104 10.41 21.43 -15.90
CA ASP A 104 11.74 21.60 -16.44
C ASP A 104 11.96 20.78 -17.72
N ARG A 105 11.73 21.45 -18.85
CA ARG A 105 11.86 20.85 -20.17
C ARG A 105 13.30 20.45 -20.51
N GLU A 106 14.30 21.19 -20.05
CA GLU A 106 15.71 20.86 -20.34
C GLU A 106 16.12 19.57 -19.63
N TYR A 107 15.76 19.46 -18.35
CA TYR A 107 15.97 18.25 -17.58
C TYR A 107 15.22 17.05 -18.17
N TYR A 108 13.94 17.21 -18.54
CA TYR A 108 13.16 16.16 -19.24
C TYR A 108 13.90 15.62 -20.47
N ASN A 109 14.40 16.52 -21.32
CA ASN A 109 15.14 16.12 -22.52
C ASN A 109 16.45 15.41 -22.19
N SER A 110 17.16 15.85 -21.14
CA SER A 110 18.43 15.24 -20.71
C SER A 110 18.28 13.80 -20.23
N LEU A 111 17.09 13.42 -19.74
CA LEU A 111 16.78 12.07 -19.30
C LEU A 111 16.45 11.13 -20.47
N HIS A 112 16.28 11.64 -21.69
CA HIS A 112 15.74 10.86 -22.81
C HIS A 112 14.46 10.10 -22.40
N TRP A 113 13.53 10.82 -21.76
CA TRP A 113 12.44 10.22 -21.00
C TRP A 113 11.57 9.24 -21.80
N GLU A 114 11.21 9.60 -23.03
CA GLU A 114 10.37 8.78 -23.92
C GLU A 114 11.04 7.47 -24.31
N ASP A 115 12.37 7.44 -24.38
CA ASP A 115 13.14 6.28 -24.84
C ASP A 115 13.58 5.37 -23.68
N ALA A 116 14.23 5.96 -22.68
CA ALA A 116 14.92 5.23 -21.61
C ALA A 116 14.75 5.82 -20.21
N GLY A 117 14.43 7.12 -20.08
CA GLY A 117 14.45 7.79 -18.77
C GLY A 117 13.52 7.16 -17.73
N TRP A 118 12.31 6.73 -18.10
CA TRP A 118 11.43 5.98 -17.18
C TRP A 118 12.02 4.62 -16.76
N ARG A 119 12.58 3.88 -17.72
CA ARG A 119 13.22 2.58 -17.48
C ARG A 119 14.38 2.69 -16.50
N GLU A 120 15.16 3.75 -16.62
CA GLU A 120 16.37 4.00 -15.83
C GLU A 120 16.09 4.68 -14.49
N ALA A 121 14.92 5.33 -14.32
CA ALA A 121 14.56 6.03 -13.09
C ALA A 121 14.70 5.15 -11.85
N ALA A 122 15.28 5.67 -10.78
CA ALA A 122 15.33 5.00 -9.49
C ALA A 122 14.03 5.28 -8.74
N VAL A 123 13.26 4.24 -8.41
CA VAL A 123 11.97 4.39 -7.71
C VAL A 123 12.10 3.88 -6.29
N LYS A 124 11.78 4.74 -5.32
CA LYS A 124 11.73 4.43 -3.89
C LYS A 124 10.28 4.41 -3.44
N ILE A 125 9.87 3.35 -2.76
CA ILE A 125 8.50 3.18 -2.26
C ILE A 125 8.51 3.12 -0.74
N ASN A 126 7.77 4.05 -0.14
CA ASN A 126 7.49 4.10 1.28
C ASN A 126 5.99 3.85 1.47
N VAL A 127 5.65 2.90 2.32
CA VAL A 127 4.26 2.57 2.66
C VAL A 127 4.12 2.71 4.17
N ALA A 128 3.12 3.45 4.60
CA ALA A 128 2.72 3.61 5.99
C ALA A 128 1.22 3.37 6.09
N VAL A 129 0.81 2.36 6.84
CA VAL A 129 -0.61 2.05 7.07
C VAL A 129 -0.91 2.15 8.56
N GLU A 130 -1.98 2.85 8.90
CA GLU A 130 -2.53 2.84 10.26
C GLU A 130 -3.76 1.93 10.29
N MET A 131 -3.72 0.89 11.13
CA MET A 131 -4.85 -0.03 11.26
C MET A 131 -5.84 0.49 12.29
N GLU A 132 -7.07 0.72 11.87
CA GLU A 132 -8.18 1.00 12.77
C GLU A 132 -8.90 -0.31 13.16
N GLN A 133 -9.15 -0.48 14.45
CA GLN A 133 -10.03 -1.55 14.93
C GLN A 133 -11.49 -1.14 14.77
N THR A 134 -12.07 -1.39 13.60
CA THR A 134 -13.52 -1.32 13.44
C THR A 134 -14.15 -2.54 14.10
N GLY A 135 -14.86 -2.28 15.19
CA GLY A 135 -15.24 -3.31 16.16
C GLY A 135 -15.97 -4.52 15.57
N GLN A 136 -15.68 -5.67 16.17
CA GLN A 136 -16.71 -6.65 16.55
C GLN A 136 -17.74 -5.96 17.47
N LYS A 137 -18.50 -5.00 16.96
CA LYS A 137 -19.56 -4.31 17.71
C LYS A 137 -20.87 -5.12 17.71
N SER A 138 -20.79 -6.44 17.54
CA SER A 138 -21.92 -7.36 17.49
C SER A 138 -21.92 -8.43 18.60
N MET A 139 -20.95 -8.43 19.53
CA MET A 139 -20.86 -9.43 20.61
C MET A 139 -20.78 -8.87 22.03
N LEU A 140 -20.94 -7.56 22.24
CA LEU A 140 -21.12 -7.03 23.60
C LEU A 140 -22.59 -7.20 24.02
N ASP A 141 -22.83 -8.31 24.71
CA ASP A 141 -23.84 -8.48 25.76
C ASP A 141 -25.31 -8.16 25.43
N LYS A 142 -25.86 -8.69 24.33
CA LYS A 142 -27.32 -8.93 24.31
C LYS A 142 -27.67 -10.11 25.20
N LYS A 143 -27.69 -9.87 26.51
CA LYS A 143 -28.40 -10.72 27.46
C LYS A 143 -29.87 -10.75 27.01
N LYS A 144 -30.37 -11.93 26.64
CA LYS A 144 -31.78 -12.13 26.30
C LYS A 144 -32.62 -11.66 27.50
N ILE A 145 -33.36 -10.56 27.36
CA ILE A 145 -34.42 -10.19 28.29
C ILE A 145 -35.70 -10.77 27.70
N GLY A 146 -36.24 -11.79 28.37
CA GLY A 146 -37.49 -12.45 28.01
C GLY A 146 -37.51 -13.86 28.58
N ASP A 147 -38.31 -14.05 29.63
CA ASP A 147 -38.69 -15.33 30.22
C ASP A 147 -39.46 -16.20 29.21
#